data_AF-A0A952QRM0-F1
#
_entry.id   AF-A0A952QRM0-F1
#
_cell.length_a   1.000
_cell.length_b   1.000
_cell.length_c   1.000
_cell.angle_alpha   90.00
_cell.angle_beta   90.00
_cell.angle_gamma   90.00
#
_symmetry.space_group_name_H-M   'P 1'
#
loop_
_entity.id
_entity.type
_entity.pdbx_description
1 polymer ?
#
loop_
_entity_poly.entity_id
_entity_poly.type
_entity_poly.pdbx_seq_one_letter_code
_entity_poly.pdbx_strand_id
1 'polypeptide(L)'
;MYNVAQVIDEKCVAKKGCRLCIMYCPEANCLDLNVTKMVAEVTIDRCKGCELCVVVCNAAKHQAIEMQAVSATGQLMSHKSESAALGQAYQG
;
A
#
# COMPACT_ATOMS: atom_id res chain seq x y z
N MET A 1 -10.38 1.97 11.69
CA MET A 1 -9.76 2.43 10.44
C MET A 1 -8.45 1.68 10.31
N TYR A 2 -8.28 0.86 9.29
CA TYR A 2 -6.97 0.29 8.96
C TYR A 2 -6.53 0.89 7.63
N ASN A 3 -5.26 1.23 7.51
CA ASN A 3 -4.69 1.68 6.25
C ASN A 3 -4.04 0.48 5.57
N VAL A 4 -4.11 0.46 4.24
CA VAL A 4 -3.43 -0.54 3.41
C VAL A 4 -2.33 0.13 2.60
N ALA A 5 -1.33 -0.65 2.24
CA ALA A 5 -0.28 -0.16 1.35
C ALA A 5 -0.86 0.05 -0.06
N GLN A 6 -0.42 1.12 -0.72
CA GLN A 6 -0.70 1.42 -2.11
C GLN A 6 0.60 1.75 -2.83
N VAL A 7 0.82 1.15 -4.00
CA VAL A 7 1.98 1.44 -4.85
C VAL A 7 1.66 2.58 -5.80
N ILE A 8 2.61 3.51 -5.94
CA ILE A 8 2.59 4.60 -6.92
C ILE A 8 3.37 4.12 -8.15
N ASP A 9 2.66 3.76 -9.21
CA ASP A 9 3.19 3.10 -10.40
C ASP A 9 4.39 3.86 -11.00
N GLU A 10 4.33 5.21 -11.03
CA GLU A 10 5.35 6.06 -11.65
C GLU A 10 6.69 6.06 -10.88
N LYS A 11 6.63 5.83 -9.56
CA LYS A 11 7.81 5.79 -8.69
C LYS A 11 8.38 4.39 -8.53
N CYS A 12 7.58 3.36 -8.80
CA CYS A 12 8.00 1.98 -8.64
C CYS A 12 9.11 1.61 -9.63
N VAL A 13 10.23 1.10 -9.12
CA VAL A 13 11.37 0.66 -9.95
C VAL A 13 11.44 -0.87 -10.07
N ALA A 14 10.32 -1.58 -9.88
CA ALA A 14 10.27 -3.02 -10.08
C ALA A 14 10.65 -3.43 -11.52
N LYS A 15 10.34 -2.61 -12.53
CA LYS A 15 10.87 -2.80 -13.90
C LYS A 15 12.41 -2.85 -14.00
N LYS A 16 13.13 -2.29 -13.02
CA LYS A 16 14.61 -2.31 -12.92
C LYS A 16 15.13 -3.39 -11.96
N GLY A 17 14.26 -4.27 -11.46
CA GLY A 17 14.63 -5.43 -10.64
C GLY A 17 14.44 -5.28 -9.12
N CYS A 18 14.03 -4.13 -8.59
CA CYS A 18 13.77 -4.00 -7.15
C CYS A 18 12.55 -4.84 -6.71
N ARG A 19 12.71 -5.69 -5.71
CA ARG A 19 11.65 -6.56 -5.16
C ARG A 19 11.60 -6.56 -3.62
N LEU A 20 12.21 -5.56 -2.97
CA LEU A 20 12.35 -5.56 -1.50
C LEU A 20 10.99 -5.56 -0.79
N CYS A 21 10.01 -4.79 -1.25
CA CYS A 21 8.67 -4.80 -0.63
C CYS A 21 7.98 -6.17 -0.68
N ILE A 22 8.17 -6.92 -1.78
CA ILE A 22 7.63 -8.28 -1.95
C ILE A 22 8.35 -9.24 -0.99
N MET A 23 9.67 -9.18 -0.91
CA MET A 23 10.46 -10.09 -0.06
C MET A 23 10.30 -9.84 1.45
N TYR A 24 10.09 -8.58 1.85
CA TYR A 24 9.98 -8.20 3.27
C TYR A 24 8.54 -8.16 3.77
N CYS A 25 7.53 -8.31 2.91
CA CYS A 25 6.16 -8.38 3.40
C CYS A 25 5.99 -9.62 4.30
N PRO A 26 5.56 -9.47 5.56
CA PRO A 26 5.39 -10.60 6.46
C PRO A 26 4.13 -11.43 6.11
N GLU A 27 3.22 -10.84 5.33
CA GLU A 27 2.02 -11.51 4.84
C GLU A 27 2.28 -12.11 3.45
N ALA A 28 2.19 -13.43 3.37
CA ALA A 28 2.37 -14.15 2.11
C ALA A 28 1.39 -13.64 1.03
N ASN A 29 1.87 -13.49 -0.21
CA ASN A 29 1.06 -13.10 -1.38
C ASN A 29 0.27 -11.78 -1.18
N CYS A 30 0.71 -10.92 -0.25
CA CYS A 30 0.14 -9.59 -0.08
C CYS A 30 0.70 -8.60 -1.10
N LEU A 31 1.93 -8.82 -1.55
CA LEU A 31 2.63 -7.98 -2.51
C LEU A 31 3.24 -8.91 -3.57
N ASP A 32 2.91 -8.67 -4.83
CA ASP A 32 3.43 -9.44 -5.96
C ASP A 32 3.86 -8.53 -7.10
N LEU A 33 4.64 -9.06 -8.04
CA LEU A 33 4.98 -8.34 -9.27
C LEU A 33 3.82 -8.43 -10.26
N ASN A 34 3.23 -7.30 -10.61
CA ASN A 34 2.37 -7.23 -11.79
C ASN A 34 3.25 -7.33 -13.05
N VAL A 35 3.23 -8.48 -13.72
CA VAL A 35 4.07 -8.75 -14.90
C VAL A 35 3.70 -7.94 -16.14
N THR A 36 2.50 -7.36 -16.17
CA THR A 36 2.06 -6.52 -17.30
C THR A 36 2.57 -5.10 -17.15
N LYS A 37 2.39 -4.52 -15.97
CA LYS A 37 2.83 -3.14 -15.65
C LYS A 37 4.29 -3.05 -15.21
N MET A 38 4.87 -4.16 -14.77
CA MET A 38 6.20 -4.24 -14.16
C MET A 38 6.36 -3.36 -12.91
N VAL A 39 5.31 -3.31 -12.09
CA VAL A 39 5.26 -2.64 -10.78
C VAL A 39 4.89 -3.66 -9.70
N ALA A 40 5.22 -3.37 -8.45
CA ALA A 40 4.67 -4.14 -7.32
C ALA A 40 3.18 -3.79 -7.17
N GLU A 41 2.35 -4.79 -6.85
CA GLU A 41 0.92 -4.63 -6.67
C GLU A 41 0.52 -5.22 -5.31
N VAL A 42 -0.39 -4.54 -4.60
CA VAL A 42 -0.85 -4.93 -3.27
C VAL A 42 -2.21 -5.62 -3.39
N THR A 43 -2.31 -6.82 -2.82
CA THR A 43 -3.59 -7.48 -2.56
C THR A 43 -4.21 -6.87 -1.31
N ILE A 44 -5.12 -5.90 -1.50
CA ILE A 44 -5.71 -5.08 -0.42
C ILE A 44 -6.29 -5.93 0.72
N ASP A 45 -7.03 -6.99 0.39
CA ASP A 45 -7.68 -7.88 1.37
C ASP A 45 -6.71 -8.64 2.27
N ARG A 46 -5.43 -8.73 1.86
CA ARG A 46 -4.38 -9.38 2.64
C ARG A 46 -3.58 -8.37 3.46
N CYS A 47 -3.52 -7.12 3.04
CA CYS A 47 -2.68 -6.11 3.69
C CYS A 47 -3.10 -5.90 5.15
N LYS A 48 -2.17 -6.16 6.07
CA LYS A 48 -2.36 -5.97 7.52
C LYS A 48 -1.98 -4.59 8.03
N GLY A 49 -1.63 -3.66 7.13
CA GLY A 49 -1.28 -2.29 7.50
C GLY A 49 -0.01 -2.15 8.35
N CYS A 50 0.92 -3.11 8.28
CA CYS A 50 2.14 -3.11 9.11
C CYS A 50 3.25 -2.14 8.66
N GLU A 51 3.07 -1.47 7.51
CA GLU A 51 3.97 -0.45 6.95
C GLU A 51 5.40 -0.91 6.58
N LEU A 52 5.76 -2.18 6.79
CA LEU A 52 7.12 -2.66 6.51
C LEU A 52 7.54 -2.47 5.04
N CYS A 53 6.60 -2.64 4.11
CA CYS A 53 6.83 -2.38 2.68
C CYS A 53 7.19 -0.90 2.39
N VAL A 54 6.58 0.04 3.11
CA VAL A 54 6.88 1.49 3.02
C VAL A 54 8.28 1.75 3.55
N VAL A 55 8.61 1.20 4.73
CA VAL A 55 9.92 1.34 5.36
C VAL A 55 11.04 0.88 4.44
N VAL A 56 10.92 -0.31 3.85
CA VAL A 56 11.98 -0.84 2.95
C VAL A 56 12.05 -0.09 1.63
N CYS A 57 10.92 0.37 1.08
CA CYS A 57 10.89 1.18 -0.14
C CYS A 57 11.56 2.55 0.06
N ASN A 58 11.36 3.15 1.24
CA ASN A 58 12.00 4.41 1.64
C ASN A 58 13.48 4.23 1.93
N ALA A 59 13.87 3.14 2.61
CA ALA A 59 15.28 2.81 2.84
C ALA A 59 16.05 2.62 1.52
N ALA A 60 15.38 2.06 0.49
CA ALA A 60 15.89 1.96 -0.87
C ALA A 60 15.80 3.27 -1.69
N LYS A 61 15.32 4.37 -1.08
CA LYS A 61 15.19 5.72 -1.69
C LYS A 61 14.23 5.80 -2.89
N HIS A 62 13.25 4.89 -2.98
CA HIS A 62 12.27 4.91 -4.08
C HIS A 62 10.99 5.67 -3.73
N GLN A 63 10.57 5.63 -2.46
CA GLN A 63 9.37 6.35 -1.97
C GLN A 63 8.12 6.08 -2.81
N ALA A 64 7.95 4.83 -3.23
CA ALA A 64 6.92 4.40 -4.18
C ALA A 64 5.71 3.73 -3.52
N ILE A 65 5.64 3.68 -2.18
CA ILE A 65 4.55 3.05 -1.45
C ILE A 65 4.07 4.02 -0.37
N GLU A 66 2.76 4.20 -0.29
CA GLU A 66 2.09 5.00 0.73
C GLU A 66 0.99 4.19 1.43
N MET A 67 0.51 4.69 2.57
CA MET A 67 -0.59 4.07 3.30
C MET A 67 -1.89 4.81 2.98
N GLN A 68 -2.86 4.11 2.40
CA GLN A 68 -4.17 4.61 2.01
C GLN A 68 -5.24 4.08 2.96
N ALA A 69 -6.17 4.93 3.37
CA ALA A 69 -7.34 4.50 4.11
C ALA A 69 -8.28 3.65 3.24
N VAL A 70 -8.89 2.64 3.85
CA VAL A 70 -9.97 1.86 3.25
C VAL A 70 -11.28 2.03 4.00
N SER A 71 -12.37 1.95 3.24
CA SER A 71 -13.73 1.94 3.78
C SER A 71 -14.01 0.65 4.56
N ALA A 72 -15.15 0.61 5.26
CA ALA A 72 -15.62 -0.61 5.92
C ALA A 72 -15.89 -1.78 4.95
N THR A 73 -16.01 -1.51 3.65
CA THR A 73 -16.23 -2.52 2.61
C THR A 73 -14.92 -2.95 1.91
N GLY A 74 -13.76 -2.49 2.39
CA GLY A 74 -12.46 -2.84 1.82
C GLY A 74 -12.08 -2.03 0.57
N GLN A 75 -12.84 -1.00 0.22
CA GLN A 75 -12.56 -0.15 -0.93
C GLN A 75 -11.60 0.99 -0.55
N LEU A 76 -10.64 1.31 -1.43
CA LEU A 76 -9.74 2.45 -1.26
C LEU A 76 -10.55 3.74 -1.25
N MET A 77 -10.28 4.59 -0.26
CA MET A 77 -10.90 5.92 -0.18
C MET A 77 -10.08 6.89 -1.03
N SER A 78 -10.66 7.41 -2.12
CA SER A 78 -9.95 8.28 -3.07
C SER A 78 -9.86 9.73 -2.60
N HIS A 79 -10.74 10.15 -1.67
CA HIS A 79 -10.77 11.54 -1.20
C HIS A 79 -10.41 11.67 0.28
N LYS A 80 -9.46 12.57 0.54
CA LYS A 80 -9.02 12.94 1.91
C LYS A 80 -10.19 13.39 2.80
N SER A 81 -11.26 13.93 2.20
CA SER A 81 -12.50 14.35 2.88
C SER A 81 -13.31 13.17 3.44
N GLU A 82 -13.38 12.05 2.71
CA GLU A 82 -14.14 10.86 3.12
C GLU A 82 -13.49 10.19 4.32
N SER A 83 -12.15 10.13 4.33
CA SER A 83 -11.37 9.62 5.46
C SER A 83 -11.54 10.49 6.72
N ALA A 84 -11.60 11.81 6.57
CA ALA A 84 -11.80 12.75 7.67
C ALA A 84 -13.22 12.69 8.25
N ALA A 85 -14.25 12.52 7.41
CA ALA A 85 -15.64 12.43 7.84
C ALA A 85 -15.91 11.18 8.71
N LEU A 86 -15.31 10.04 8.36
CA LEU A 86 -15.40 8.84 9.21
C LEU A 86 -14.67 9.03 10.54
N GLY A 87 -13.47 9.65 10.55
CA GLY A 87 -12.73 9.93 11.78
C GLY A 87 -13.52 10.76 12.78
N GLN A 88 -14.37 11.66 12.31
CA GLN A 88 -15.27 12.49 13.16
C GLN A 88 -16.48 11.72 13.68
N ALA A 89 -16.96 10.69 12.97
CA ALA A 89 -18.13 9.90 13.38
C ALA A 89 -17.87 8.99 14.59
N TYR A 90 -16.62 8.63 14.87
CA TYR A 90 -16.24 7.80 16.02
C TYR A 90 -15.67 8.60 17.21
N GLN A 91 -15.80 9.93 17.19
CA GLN A 91 -15.41 10.83 18.29
C GLN A 91 -16.62 11.25 19.16
N GLY A 92 -17.78 10.63 18.95
CA GLY A 92 -19.01 10.84 19.72
C GLY A 92 -19.24 9.77 20.78
#